data_AF-A0A352EZU3-F1
#
_entry.id   AF-A0A352EZU3-F1
#
_cell.length_a   1.000
_cell.length_b   1.000
_cell.length_c   1.000
_cell.angle_alpha   90.00
_cell.angle_beta   90.00
_cell.angle_gamma   90.00
#
_symmetry.space_group_name_H-M   'P 1'
#
loop_
_entity.id
_entity.type
_entity.pdbx_description
1 polymer ?
#
loop_
_entity_poly.entity_id
_entity_poly.type
_entity_poly.pdbx_seq_one_letter_code
_entity_poly.pdbx_strand_id
1 'polypeptide(L)'
;MSIAIIAFHVIVTAAHGTAHNSLTILMNGWQNAYIFIVIVLLPLVAAYLIWKRARLGYLILFVSMLGALVFGGYYHFVLAGGDNVNTVAHHAMRSWAQVFRVSAVVLALVEFAGVVAGVFGLVNRES
;
A
#
# COMPACT_ATOMS: atom_id res chain seq x y z
N MET A 1 -1.00 16.93 5.72
CA MET A 1 -1.81 15.95 4.94
C MET A 1 -1.01 14.70 4.58
N SER A 2 0.08 14.80 3.80
CA SER A 2 0.81 13.61 3.30
C SER A 2 1.39 12.70 4.38
N ILE A 3 1.90 13.26 5.48
CA ILE A 3 2.39 12.45 6.61
C ILE A 3 1.27 11.61 7.25
N ALA A 4 0.05 12.16 7.34
CA ALA A 4 -1.10 11.42 7.87
C ALA A 4 -1.53 10.28 6.94
N ILE A 5 -1.49 10.52 5.63
CA ILE A 5 -1.73 9.47 4.61
C ILE A 5 -0.70 8.35 4.76
N ILE A 6 0.58 8.68 4.87
CA ILE A 6 1.65 7.68 5.06
C ILE A 6 1.47 6.90 6.37
N ALA A 7 1.18 7.58 7.47
CA ALA A 7 0.96 6.93 8.76
C ALA A 7 -0.24 5.97 8.70
N PHE A 8 -1.35 6.40 8.08
CA PHE A 8 -2.52 5.57 7.90
C PHE A 8 -2.23 4.37 6.99
N HIS A 9 -1.54 4.59 5.87
CA HIS A 9 -1.07 3.53 4.97
C HIS A 9 -0.27 2.46 5.70
N VAL A 10 0.69 2.86 6.55
CA VAL A 10 1.51 1.93 7.34
C VAL A 10 0.66 1.11 8.32
N ILE A 11 -0.29 1.73 9.01
CA ILE A 11 -1.19 1.04 9.94
C ILE A 11 -2.04 0.00 9.19
N VAL A 12 -2.64 0.38 8.07
CA VAL A 12 -3.48 -0.53 7.29
C VAL A 12 -2.64 -1.63 6.64
N THR A 13 -1.42 -1.32 6.17
CA THR A 13 -0.47 -2.31 5.64
C THR A 13 -0.11 -3.36 6.69
N ALA A 14 0.13 -2.94 7.94
CA ALA A 14 0.41 -3.88 9.03
C ALA A 14 -0.79 -4.79 9.35
N ALA A 15 -2.01 -4.22 9.40
CA ALA A 15 -3.23 -5.00 9.59
C ALA A 15 -3.46 -6.00 8.44
N HIS A 16 -3.24 -5.56 7.20
CA HIS A 16 -3.38 -6.37 6.00
C HIS A 16 -2.35 -7.51 5.97
N GLY A 17 -1.08 -7.23 6.28
CA GLY A 17 -0.04 -8.25 6.40
C GLY A 17 -0.33 -9.28 7.51
N THR A 18 -0.98 -8.86 8.60
CA THR A 18 -1.45 -9.79 9.64
C THR A 18 -2.55 -10.73 9.12
N ALA A 19 -3.44 -10.22 8.27
CA ALA A 19 -4.46 -11.04 7.62
C ALA A 19 -3.83 -12.04 6.64
N HIS A 20 -2.83 -11.64 5.84
CA HIS A 20 -2.06 -12.58 5.01
C HIS A 20 -1.48 -13.74 5.82
N ASN A 21 -0.80 -13.44 6.94
CA ASN A 21 -0.20 -14.46 7.79
C ASN A 21 -1.26 -15.38 8.41
N SER A 22 -2.36 -14.81 8.90
CA SER A 22 -3.44 -15.56 9.54
C SER A 22 -4.22 -16.45 8.55
N LEU A 23 -4.26 -16.05 7.28
CA LEU A 23 -4.90 -16.79 6.19
C LEU A 23 -3.92 -17.68 5.41
N THR A 24 -2.64 -17.70 5.79
CA THR A 24 -1.56 -18.42 5.09
C THR A 24 -1.46 -18.07 3.59
N ILE A 25 -1.76 -16.82 3.24
CA ILE A 25 -1.62 -16.29 1.88
C ILE A 25 -0.17 -15.86 1.71
N LEU A 26 0.67 -16.80 1.28
CA LEU A 26 2.12 -16.62 1.20
C LEU A 26 2.56 -16.02 -0.14
N MET A 27 3.42 -15.01 -0.06
CA MET A 27 4.03 -14.38 -1.22
C MET A 27 5.32 -15.11 -1.61
N ASN A 28 5.65 -15.11 -2.90
CA ASN A 28 6.96 -15.59 -3.35
C ASN A 28 8.08 -14.57 -2.99
N GLY A 29 9.34 -14.95 -3.20
CA GLY A 29 10.49 -14.15 -2.78
C GLY A 29 10.53 -12.74 -3.39
N TRP A 30 10.20 -12.59 -4.68
CA TRP A 30 10.25 -11.29 -5.33
C TRP A 30 9.08 -10.39 -4.90
N GLN A 31 7.90 -10.96 -4.68
CA GLN A 31 6.74 -10.22 -4.16
C GLN A 31 7.03 -9.68 -2.76
N ASN A 32 7.61 -10.51 -1.88
CA ASN A 32 8.02 -10.07 -0.54
C ASN A 32 9.04 -8.92 -0.60
N ALA A 33 10.03 -9.01 -1.48
CA ALA A 33 11.01 -7.94 -1.68
C ALA A 33 10.35 -6.65 -2.18
N TYR A 34 9.42 -6.76 -3.13
CA TYR A 34 8.66 -5.62 -3.65
C TYR A 34 7.81 -4.96 -2.56
N ILE A 35 7.04 -5.76 -1.80
CA ILE A 35 6.20 -5.27 -0.69
C ILE A 35 7.08 -4.54 0.34
N PHE A 36 8.17 -5.16 0.79
CA PHE A 36 9.04 -4.57 1.79
C PHE A 36 9.66 -3.25 1.31
N ILE A 37 10.22 -3.23 0.09
CA ILE A 37 10.93 -2.05 -0.43
C ILE A 37 9.92 -0.96 -0.80
N VAL A 38 8.95 -1.27 -1.66
CA VAL A 38 8.09 -0.28 -2.30
C VAL A 38 6.91 0.12 -1.43
N ILE A 39 6.27 -0.84 -0.75
CA ILE A 39 5.02 -0.61 -0.01
C ILE A 39 5.28 -0.20 1.44
N VAL A 40 6.37 -0.68 2.04
CA VAL A 40 6.72 -0.39 3.45
C VAL A 40 7.84 0.65 3.57
N LEU A 41 9.02 0.38 3.02
CA LEU A 41 10.21 1.21 3.27
C LEU A 41 10.15 2.58 2.58
N LEU A 42 9.81 2.62 1.28
CA LEU A 42 9.82 3.88 0.52
C LEU A 42 8.82 4.93 1.04
N PRO A 43 7.59 4.62 1.49
CA PRO A 43 6.71 5.60 2.11
C PRO A 43 7.30 6.21 3.39
N LEU A 44 8.01 5.42 4.20
CA LEU A 44 8.70 5.92 5.40
C LEU A 44 9.87 6.84 5.03
N VAL A 45 10.64 6.45 4.01
CA VAL A 45 11.72 7.29 3.45
C VAL A 45 11.14 8.60 2.89
N ALA A 46 10.00 8.55 2.20
CA ALA A 46 9.30 9.73 1.72
C ALA A 46 8.88 10.64 2.88
N ALA A 47 8.29 10.08 3.95
CA ALA A 47 7.91 10.84 5.14
C ALA A 47 9.10 11.59 5.73
N TYR A 48 10.27 10.95 5.86
CA TYR A 48 11.50 11.60 6.32
C TYR A 48 11.97 12.70 5.35
N LEU A 49 12.01 12.41 4.05
CA LEU A 49 12.55 13.32 3.04
C LEU A 49 11.66 14.53 2.76
N ILE A 50 10.35 14.46 2.98
CA ILE A 50 9.45 15.62 2.82
C ILE A 50 9.93 16.81 3.66
N TRP A 51 10.56 16.57 4.82
CA TRP A 51 11.09 17.63 5.70
C TRP A 51 12.47 18.16 5.27
N LYS A 52 13.28 17.35 4.58
CA LYS A 52 14.68 17.67 4.27
C LYS A 52 14.90 18.08 2.81
N ARG A 53 14.20 17.41 1.90
CA ARG A 53 14.31 17.53 0.45
C ARG A 53 12.92 17.32 -0.15
N ALA A 54 12.03 18.30 0.07
CA ALA A 54 10.59 18.16 -0.17
C ALA A 54 10.24 17.58 -1.55
N ARG A 55 10.86 18.09 -2.62
CA ARG A 55 10.63 17.59 -3.98
C ARG A 55 10.97 16.09 -4.12
N LEU A 56 12.11 15.67 -3.61
CA LEU A 56 12.51 14.25 -3.61
C LEU A 56 11.58 13.41 -2.73
N GLY A 57 11.18 13.92 -1.57
CA GLY A 57 10.22 13.25 -0.69
C GLY A 57 8.86 13.02 -1.36
N TYR A 58 8.32 14.01 -2.06
CA TYR A 58 7.06 13.86 -2.80
C TYR A 58 7.20 12.98 -4.04
N LEU A 59 8.35 12.97 -4.72
CA LEU A 59 8.62 12.03 -5.81
C LEU A 59 8.61 10.59 -5.31
N ILE A 60 9.30 10.32 -4.20
CA ILE A 60 9.33 8.97 -3.60
C ILE A 60 7.93 8.58 -3.11
N LEU A 61 7.19 9.51 -2.49
CA LEU A 61 5.79 9.27 -2.10
C LEU A 61 4.93 8.87 -3.31
N PHE A 62 5.00 9.64 -4.40
CA PHE A 62 4.25 9.35 -5.62
C PHE A 62 4.57 7.98 -6.18
N VAL A 63 5.87 7.69 -6.40
CA VAL A 63 6.30 6.43 -7.02
C VAL A 63 5.96 5.23 -6.14
N SER A 64 6.17 5.33 -4.82
CA SER A 64 5.85 4.23 -3.89
C SER A 64 4.35 3.96 -3.79
N MET A 65 3.52 5.00 -3.67
CA MET A 65 2.07 4.85 -3.58
C MET A 65 1.46 4.36 -4.89
N LEU A 66 1.98 4.81 -6.04
CA LEU A 66 1.56 4.30 -7.34
C LEU A 66 1.96 2.84 -7.52
N GLY A 67 3.19 2.51 -7.14
CA GLY A 67 3.70 1.14 -7.17
C GLY A 67 2.89 0.20 -6.26
N ALA A 68 2.51 0.66 -5.08
CA ALA A 68 1.64 -0.07 -4.16
C ALA A 68 0.23 -0.26 -4.75
N LEU A 69 -0.38 0.81 -5.27
CA LEU A 69 -1.71 0.77 -5.89
C LEU A 69 -1.77 -0.17 -7.09
N VAL A 70 -0.76 -0.14 -7.97
CA VAL A 70 -0.73 -1.03 -9.13
C VAL A 70 -0.53 -2.48 -8.69
N PHE A 71 0.38 -2.73 -7.76
CA PHE A 71 0.67 -4.08 -7.27
C PHE A 71 -0.53 -4.68 -6.53
N GLY A 72 -0.99 -4.02 -5.47
CA GLY A 72 -2.15 -4.46 -4.68
C GLY A 72 -3.43 -4.44 -5.50
N GLY A 73 -3.62 -3.42 -6.34
CA GLY A 73 -4.74 -3.34 -7.27
C GLY A 73 -4.84 -4.56 -8.18
N TYR A 74 -3.72 -4.98 -8.76
CA TYR A 74 -3.67 -6.14 -9.62
C TYR A 74 -3.92 -7.45 -8.86
N TYR A 75 -3.18 -7.72 -7.78
CA TYR A 75 -3.29 -9.00 -7.07
C TYR A 75 -4.61 -9.16 -6.29
N HIS A 76 -5.08 -8.09 -5.63
CA HIS A 76 -6.28 -8.16 -4.80
C HIS A 76 -7.56 -8.16 -5.63
N PHE A 77 -7.59 -7.48 -6.79
CA PHE A 77 -8.84 -7.23 -7.50
C PHE A 77 -8.90 -7.75 -8.94
N VAL A 78 -7.76 -7.96 -9.61
CA VAL A 78 -7.72 -8.33 -11.04
C VAL A 78 -7.32 -9.78 -11.24
N LEU A 79 -6.16 -10.18 -10.74
CA LEU A 79 -5.64 -11.54 -10.91
C LEU A 79 -6.42 -12.49 -10.01
N ALA A 80 -7.09 -13.48 -10.61
CA ALA A 80 -7.69 -14.56 -9.86
C ALA A 80 -6.58 -15.42 -9.21
N GLY A 81 -6.68 -15.66 -7.91
CA GLY A 81 -5.69 -16.41 -7.15
C GLY A 81 -5.92 -16.33 -5.65
N GLY A 82 -5.01 -16.90 -4.85
CA GLY A 82 -5.11 -16.92 -3.39
C GLY A 82 -5.04 -15.54 -2.74
N ASP A 83 -4.48 -14.55 -3.45
CA ASP A 83 -4.38 -13.16 -3.00
C ASP A 83 -5.55 -12.27 -3.47
N ASN A 84 -6.57 -12.86 -4.08
CA ASN A 84 -7.71 -12.11 -4.59
C ASN A 84 -8.85 -12.04 -3.57
N VAL A 85 -9.46 -10.85 -3.40
CA VAL A 85 -10.53 -10.62 -2.42
C VAL A 85 -11.76 -11.51 -2.62
N ASN A 86 -12.05 -11.92 -3.85
CA ASN A 86 -13.19 -12.80 -4.16
C ASN A 86 -12.85 -14.26 -3.82
N THR A 87 -11.64 -14.72 -4.14
CA THR A 87 -11.18 -16.07 -3.76
C THR A 87 -11.17 -16.24 -2.24
N VAL A 88 -10.59 -15.27 -1.52
CA VAL A 88 -10.51 -15.30 -0.06
C VAL A 88 -11.89 -15.33 0.59
N ALA A 89 -12.88 -14.61 0.02
CA ALA A 89 -14.25 -14.60 0.53
C ALA A 89 -14.92 -15.99 0.53
N HIS A 90 -14.52 -16.89 -0.36
CA HIS A 90 -15.12 -18.21 -0.52
C HIS A 90 -14.46 -19.31 0.32
N HIS A 91 -13.18 -19.15 0.68
CA HIS A 91 -12.35 -20.27 1.18
C HIS A 91 -11.79 -20.11 2.61
N ALA A 92 -11.92 -18.94 3.23
CA ALA A 92 -11.24 -18.63 4.49
C ALA A 92 -12.18 -18.47 5.71
N MET A 93 -11.62 -18.63 6.91
CA MET A 93 -12.30 -18.36 8.19
C MET A 93 -12.85 -16.91 8.21
N ARG A 94 -14.12 -16.77 8.62
CA ARG A 94 -14.91 -15.53 8.40
C ARG A 94 -14.27 -14.23 8.92
N SER A 95 -13.53 -14.25 10.02
CA SER A 95 -12.99 -13.03 10.63
C SER A 95 -11.81 -12.42 9.86
N TRP A 96 -10.74 -13.18 9.64
CA TRP A 96 -9.55 -12.67 8.94
C TRP A 96 -9.79 -12.44 7.45
N ALA A 97 -10.68 -13.22 6.83
CA ALA A 97 -11.13 -12.98 5.45
C ALA A 97 -11.77 -11.59 5.29
N GLN A 98 -12.57 -11.16 6.26
CA GLN A 98 -13.17 -9.83 6.25
C GLN A 98 -12.12 -8.74 6.47
N VAL A 99 -11.19 -8.94 7.41
CA VAL A 99 -10.07 -8.00 7.62
C VAL A 99 -9.27 -7.84 6.34
N PHE A 100 -8.92 -8.93 5.66
CA PHE A 100 -8.21 -8.92 4.37
C PHE A 100 -8.95 -8.08 3.33
N ARG A 101 -10.24 -8.35 3.12
CA ARG A 101 -11.06 -7.65 2.10
C ARG A 101 -11.21 -6.16 2.38
N VAL A 102 -11.53 -5.80 3.62
CA VAL A 102 -11.73 -4.41 4.01
C VAL A 102 -10.42 -3.65 3.92
N SER A 103 -9.33 -4.22 4.46
CA SER A 103 -8.01 -3.57 4.39
C SER A 103 -7.49 -3.46 2.96
N ALA A 104 -7.75 -4.42 2.05
CA ALA A 104 -7.39 -4.29 0.64
C ALA A 104 -8.06 -3.09 -0.04
N VAL A 105 -9.35 -2.85 0.23
CA VAL A 105 -10.07 -1.67 -0.31
C VAL A 105 -9.55 -0.38 0.30
N VAL A 106 -9.34 -0.37 1.62
CA VAL A 106 -8.79 0.81 2.32
C VAL A 106 -7.38 1.13 1.82
N LEU A 107 -6.54 0.13 1.57
CA LEU A 107 -5.21 0.29 0.97
C LEU A 107 -5.31 0.96 -0.40
N ALA A 108 -6.13 0.44 -1.31
CA ALA A 108 -6.30 1.04 -2.62
C ALA A 108 -6.72 2.53 -2.56
N LEU A 109 -7.62 2.87 -1.62
CA LEU A 109 -8.05 4.26 -1.42
C LEU A 109 -6.95 5.16 -0.84
N VAL A 110 -6.20 4.70 0.17
CA VAL A 110 -5.12 5.50 0.77
C VAL A 110 -3.92 5.62 -0.16
N GLU A 111 -3.62 4.59 -0.95
CA GLU A 111 -2.57 4.60 -1.97
C GLU A 111 -2.95 5.58 -3.09
N PHE A 112 -4.20 5.56 -3.57
CA PHE A 112 -4.68 6.58 -4.52
C PHE A 112 -4.56 8.00 -3.95
N ALA A 113 -4.98 8.21 -2.69
CA ALA A 113 -4.81 9.50 -2.03
C ALA A 113 -3.32 9.89 -1.90
N GLY A 114 -2.43 8.92 -1.67
CA GLY A 114 -0.98 9.09 -1.64
C GLY A 114 -0.38 9.49 -2.98
N VAL A 115 -0.85 8.88 -4.07
CA VAL A 115 -0.50 9.26 -5.46
C VAL A 115 -0.87 10.72 -5.69
N VAL A 116 -2.12 11.08 -5.40
CA VAL A 116 -2.65 12.44 -5.56
C VAL A 116 -1.84 13.44 -4.71
N ALA A 117 -1.57 13.12 -3.45
CA ALA A 117 -0.77 13.95 -2.56
C ALA A 117 0.68 14.11 -3.03
N GLY A 118 1.27 13.06 -3.61
CA GLY A 118 2.60 13.11 -4.23
C GLY A 118 2.65 14.06 -5.43
N VAL A 119 1.68 13.95 -6.35
CA VAL A 119 1.57 14.85 -7.51
C VAL A 119 1.37 16.31 -7.07
N PHE A 120 0.42 16.57 -6.16
CA PHE A 120 0.21 17.93 -5.64
C PHE A 120 1.45 18.48 -4.96
N GLY A 121 2.18 17.66 -4.20
CA GLY A 121 3.42 18.07 -3.55
C GLY A 121 4.54 18.41 -4.52
N LEU A 122 4.62 17.70 -5.67
CA LEU A 122 5.58 17.99 -6.73
C LEU A 122 5.25 19.28 -7.48
N VAL A 123 3.98 19.49 -7.83
CA VAL A 123 3.53 20.66 -8.61
C VAL A 123 3.59 21.95 -7.78
N ASN A 124 3.14 21.91 -6.52
CA ASN A 124 3.01 23.13 -5.70
C ASN A 124 4.29 23.55 -4.97
N ARG A 125 5.39 22.79 -5.09
CA ARG A 125 6.68 23.13 -4.46
C ARG A 125 7.77 23.42 -5.49
N GLU A 126 7.39 23.85 -6.67
CA GLU A 126 8.30 24.40 -7.69
C GLU A 126 8.64 25.89 -7.48
N SER A 127 8.40 26.47 -6.30
CA SER A 127 8.84 27.84 -5.93
C SER A 127 9.99 27.84 -4.93
#